data_AF-A0A841Z949-F1
#
_entry.id   AF-A0A841Z949-F1
#
_cell.length_a   1.000
_cell.length_b   1.000
_cell.length_c   1.000
_cell.angle_alpha   90.00
_cell.angle_beta   90.00
_cell.angle_gamma   90.00
#
_symmetry.space_group_name_H-M   'P 1'
#
loop_
_entity.id
_entity.type
_entity.pdbx_description
1 polymer ?
#
loop_
_entity_poly.entity_id
_entity_poly.type
_entity_poly.pdbx_seq_one_letter_code
_entity_poly.pdbx_strand_id
1 'polypeptide(L)'
;MGVQEIFTSAIVATIVTGIFSFIQFGRTNSLKYITEERKIWRNEMRNIVEELSDCKKNNIYLILNKIKVRINAYGLSDSENIHQDAHIWRTIKRLEDKYSNQDRDLLIEFISLLLKGDWERSKNETNGGSHNFVANIGYLIAVFLFSMFLVVKLGHDFFLIFYFCVSFIIAFLTPVESSRTLNIMQQRNSEKLKSKYIRNSVIVDGVMYVLIAMMTMVYVKDSDLSYTFTLLALAINSLLLIFVVIKLKGVYTTFLKKRAYFFSVKKLLEDSGHVMEDNSDF
;
A
#
# COMPACT_ATOMS: atom_id res chain seq x y z
N MET A 1 36.19 -15.02 -24.51
CA MET A 1 34.87 -14.39 -24.37
C MET A 1 35.09 -12.95 -23.98
N GLY A 2 34.88 -12.04 -24.92
CA GLY A 2 35.05 -10.61 -24.67
C GLY A 2 33.88 -10.10 -23.82
N VAL A 3 34.13 -9.13 -22.95
CA VAL A 3 33.10 -8.42 -22.18
C VAL A 3 31.95 -7.91 -23.08
N GLN A 4 32.22 -7.67 -24.37
CA GLN A 4 31.24 -7.33 -25.41
C GLN A 4 30.18 -8.41 -25.70
N GLU A 5 30.48 -9.71 -25.54
CA GLU A 5 29.51 -10.78 -25.79
C GLU A 5 28.43 -10.82 -24.70
N ILE A 6 28.80 -10.46 -23.46
CA ILE A 6 27.92 -10.41 -22.27
C ILE A 6 26.86 -9.30 -22.40
N PHE A 7 27.14 -8.24 -23.18
CA PHE A 7 26.23 -7.11 -23.42
C PHE A 7 25.40 -7.24 -24.70
N THR A 8 25.34 -8.42 -25.33
CA THR A 8 24.35 -8.65 -26.37
C THR A 8 22.94 -8.57 -25.76
N SER A 9 22.03 -7.86 -26.44
CA SER A 9 20.69 -7.52 -25.94
C SER A 9 19.88 -8.72 -25.42
N ALA A 10 20.14 -9.92 -25.97
CA ALA A 10 19.52 -11.17 -25.56
C ALA A 10 19.95 -11.65 -24.16
N ILE A 11 21.22 -11.51 -23.79
CA ILE A 11 21.73 -11.95 -22.48
C ILE A 11 21.22 -11.03 -21.38
N VAL A 12 21.29 -9.72 -21.61
CA VAL A 12 20.73 -8.71 -20.69
C VAL A 12 19.23 -8.91 -20.52
N ALA A 13 18.47 -9.12 -21.59
CA ALA A 13 17.04 -9.40 -21.52
C ALA A 13 16.73 -10.68 -20.73
N THR A 14 17.54 -11.73 -20.89
CA THR A 14 17.37 -13.01 -20.17
C THR A 14 17.64 -12.85 -18.68
N ILE A 15 18.69 -12.13 -18.30
CA ILE A 15 19.01 -11.85 -16.88
C ILE A 15 17.89 -11.01 -16.24
N VAL A 16 17.45 -9.97 -16.93
CA VAL A 16 16.35 -9.11 -16.46
C VAL A 16 15.07 -9.93 -16.30
N THR A 17 14.68 -10.71 -17.30
CA THR A 17 13.50 -11.59 -17.23
C THR A 17 13.63 -12.66 -16.14
N GLY A 18 14.83 -13.20 -15.93
CA GLY A 18 15.11 -14.18 -14.87
C GLY A 18 14.92 -13.58 -13.46
N ILE A 19 15.45 -12.37 -13.23
CA ILE A 19 15.26 -11.63 -11.97
C ILE A 19 13.78 -11.30 -11.75
N PHE A 20 13.09 -10.80 -12.80
CA PHE A 20 11.65 -10.54 -12.75
C PHE A 20 10.86 -11.80 -12.38
N SER A 21 11.16 -12.92 -13.03
CA SER A 21 10.49 -14.21 -12.80
C SER A 21 10.72 -14.72 -11.39
N PHE A 22 11.94 -14.62 -10.87
CA PHE A 22 12.28 -15.06 -9.51
C PHE A 22 11.54 -14.24 -8.44
N ILE A 23 11.49 -12.91 -8.58
CA ILE A 23 10.82 -12.04 -7.62
C ILE A 23 9.30 -12.19 -7.70
N GLN A 24 8.76 -12.36 -8.91
CA GLN A 24 7.35 -12.66 -9.13
C GLN A 24 6.97 -14.02 -8.52
N PHE A 25 7.81 -15.04 -8.65
CA PHE A 25 7.57 -16.37 -8.11
C PHE A 25 7.49 -16.39 -6.57
N GLY A 26 8.47 -15.79 -5.89
CA GLY A 26 8.50 -15.75 -4.40
C GLY A 26 7.30 -15.01 -3.79
N ARG A 27 6.89 -13.90 -4.41
CA ARG A 27 5.70 -13.14 -3.99
C ARG A 27 4.40 -13.88 -4.27
N THR A 28 4.29 -14.54 -5.41
CA THR A 28 3.05 -15.26 -5.78
C THR A 28 2.80 -16.41 -4.81
N ASN A 29 3.84 -17.15 -4.39
CA ASN A 29 3.67 -18.28 -3.47
C ASN A 29 3.29 -17.85 -2.05
N SER A 30 4.00 -16.89 -1.46
CA SER A 30 3.71 -16.37 -0.12
C SER A 30 2.33 -15.70 -0.04
N LEU A 31 2.00 -14.88 -1.05
CA LEU A 31 0.70 -14.21 -1.11
C LEU A 31 -0.44 -15.21 -1.31
N LYS A 32 -0.24 -16.24 -2.15
CA LYS A 32 -1.23 -17.30 -2.36
C LYS A 32 -1.52 -18.05 -1.06
N TYR A 33 -0.47 -18.41 -0.31
CA TYR A 33 -0.62 -19.05 1.00
C TYR A 33 -1.44 -18.20 1.97
N ILE A 34 -1.04 -16.93 2.16
CA ILE A 34 -1.77 -15.99 3.05
C ILE A 34 -3.22 -15.79 2.59
N THR A 35 -3.46 -15.71 1.27
CA THR A 35 -4.80 -15.50 0.73
C THR A 35 -5.71 -16.71 0.98
N GLU A 36 -5.17 -17.93 0.91
CA GLU A 36 -5.91 -19.15 1.20
C GLU A 36 -6.20 -19.29 2.70
N GLU A 37 -5.21 -19.05 3.57
CA GLU A 37 -5.41 -19.01 5.03
C GLU A 37 -6.49 -18.00 5.43
N ARG A 38 -6.47 -16.79 4.85
CA ARG A 38 -7.52 -15.79 5.10
C ARG A 38 -8.88 -16.21 4.56
N LYS A 39 -8.93 -16.95 3.46
CA LYS A 39 -10.19 -17.49 2.92
C LYS A 39 -10.77 -18.54 3.87
N ILE A 40 -9.92 -19.42 4.42
CA ILE A 40 -10.32 -20.39 5.46
C ILE A 40 -10.84 -19.64 6.69
N TRP A 41 -10.05 -18.71 7.22
CA TRP A 41 -10.44 -17.87 8.37
C TRP A 41 -11.78 -17.14 8.15
N ARG A 42 -11.99 -16.51 6.97
CA ARG A 42 -13.27 -15.84 6.66
C ARG A 42 -14.44 -16.80 6.61
N ASN A 43 -14.26 -18.01 6.09
CA ASN A 43 -15.32 -19.01 6.04
C ASN A 43 -15.66 -19.51 7.44
N GLU A 44 -14.66 -19.78 8.28
CA GLU A 44 -14.89 -20.13 9.68
C GLU A 44 -15.63 -19.03 10.44
N MET A 45 -15.22 -17.77 10.25
CA MET A 45 -15.87 -16.62 10.86
C MET A 45 -17.33 -16.45 10.39
N ARG A 46 -17.64 -16.72 9.12
CA ARG A 46 -19.04 -16.72 8.63
C ARG A 46 -19.87 -17.79 9.30
N ASN A 47 -19.36 -19.01 9.39
CA ASN A 47 -20.05 -20.10 10.08
C ASN A 47 -20.30 -19.76 11.55
N ILE A 48 -19.34 -19.12 12.23
CA ILE A 48 -19.50 -18.65 13.61
C ILE A 48 -20.57 -17.57 13.72
N VAL A 49 -20.66 -16.66 12.75
CA VAL A 49 -21.70 -15.63 12.70
C VAL A 49 -23.09 -16.24 12.46
N GLU A 50 -23.19 -17.25 11.60
CA GLU A 50 -24.44 -18.01 11.40
C GLU A 50 -24.86 -18.71 12.69
N GLU A 51 -23.93 -19.41 13.36
CA GLU A 51 -24.18 -20.00 14.68
C GLU A 51 -24.61 -18.95 15.72
N LEU A 52 -24.00 -17.76 15.70
CA LEU A 52 -24.34 -16.65 16.61
C LEU A 52 -25.74 -16.09 16.34
N SER A 53 -26.18 -16.03 15.08
CA SER A 53 -27.51 -15.58 14.70
C SER A 53 -28.61 -16.51 15.25
N ASP A 54 -28.39 -17.82 15.16
CA ASP A 54 -29.36 -18.84 15.59
C ASP A 54 -29.24 -19.21 17.09
N CYS A 55 -28.25 -18.63 17.77
CA CYS A 55 -27.91 -18.92 19.15
C CYS A 55 -29.01 -18.50 20.14
N LYS A 56 -29.41 -19.44 21.00
CA LYS A 56 -30.13 -19.15 22.26
C LYS A 56 -29.13 -18.89 23.38
N LYS A 57 -29.51 -18.08 24.38
CA LYS A 57 -28.70 -17.66 25.54
C LYS A 57 -27.77 -18.73 26.11
N ASN A 58 -28.22 -19.98 26.17
CA ASN A 58 -27.55 -21.11 26.83
C ASN A 58 -26.22 -21.51 26.16
N ASN A 59 -26.06 -21.23 24.86
CA ASN A 59 -24.90 -21.66 24.07
C ASN A 59 -23.96 -20.51 23.68
N ILE A 60 -24.24 -19.28 24.12
CA ILE A 60 -23.53 -18.10 23.62
C ILE A 60 -22.04 -18.12 23.98
N TYR A 61 -21.67 -18.55 25.19
CA TYR A 61 -20.28 -18.57 25.64
C TYR A 61 -19.35 -19.40 24.74
N LEU A 62 -19.85 -20.53 24.23
CA LEU A 62 -19.07 -21.37 23.32
C LEU A 62 -18.77 -20.63 22.01
N ILE A 63 -19.78 -19.94 21.48
CA ILE A 63 -19.68 -19.17 20.24
C ILE A 63 -18.77 -17.95 20.43
N LEU A 64 -18.90 -17.22 21.55
CA LEU A 64 -18.03 -16.09 21.88
C LEU A 64 -16.57 -16.51 22.00
N ASN A 65 -16.28 -17.67 22.61
CA ASN A 65 -14.91 -18.20 22.66
C ASN A 65 -14.35 -18.52 21.27
N LYS A 66 -15.16 -19.04 20.34
CA LYS A 66 -14.73 -19.25 18.94
C LYS A 66 -14.37 -17.93 18.25
N ILE A 67 -15.08 -16.84 18.56
CA ILE A 67 -14.79 -15.49 18.04
C ILE A 67 -13.50 -14.94 18.64
N LYS A 68 -13.33 -15.01 19.97
CA LYS A 68 -12.17 -14.48 20.71
C LYS A 68 -10.83 -14.97 20.16
N VAL A 69 -10.74 -16.25 19.78
CA VAL A 69 -9.49 -16.84 19.25
C VAL A 69 -9.21 -16.48 17.78
N ARG A 70 -10.14 -15.79 17.10
CA ARG A 70 -10.06 -15.45 15.67
C ARG A 70 -9.99 -13.95 15.39
N ILE A 71 -10.22 -13.10 16.38
CA ILE A 71 -10.10 -11.65 16.29
C ILE A 71 -8.75 -11.18 16.84
N ASN A 72 -8.40 -9.92 16.62
CA ASN A 72 -7.13 -9.37 17.08
C ASN A 72 -7.07 -9.29 18.62
N ALA A 73 -6.10 -9.97 19.24
CA ALA A 73 -5.92 -9.98 20.69
C ALA A 73 -5.53 -8.61 21.28
N TYR A 74 -4.92 -7.71 20.49
CA TYR A 74 -4.49 -6.39 20.98
C TYR A 74 -5.65 -5.51 21.46
N GLY A 75 -6.87 -5.70 20.91
CA GLY A 75 -8.06 -4.97 21.36
C GLY A 75 -8.50 -5.28 22.78
N LEU A 76 -7.95 -6.33 23.40
CA LEU A 76 -8.14 -6.60 24.82
C LEU A 76 -7.36 -5.59 25.70
N SER A 77 -6.19 -5.17 25.24
CA SER A 77 -5.28 -4.30 26.00
C SER A 77 -5.61 -2.81 25.86
N ASP A 78 -6.08 -2.39 24.70
CA ASP A 78 -6.43 -1.01 24.39
C ASP A 78 -7.91 -0.93 24.06
N SER A 79 -8.73 -0.76 25.11
CA SER A 79 -10.17 -0.95 25.03
C SER A 79 -10.86 0.01 24.06
N GLU A 80 -10.29 1.17 23.75
CA GLU A 80 -10.86 2.21 22.87
C GLU A 80 -10.45 2.06 21.41
N ASN A 81 -9.50 1.18 21.13
CA ASN A 81 -8.85 1.14 19.84
C ASN A 81 -9.62 0.31 18.81
N ILE A 82 -10.41 1.00 18.00
CA ILE A 82 -11.15 0.39 16.90
C ILE A 82 -10.21 -0.36 15.92
N HIS A 83 -8.96 0.09 15.75
CA HIS A 83 -7.99 -0.56 14.85
C HIS A 83 -7.58 -1.97 15.31
N GLN A 84 -7.82 -2.30 16.58
CA GLN A 84 -7.39 -3.54 17.20
C GLN A 84 -8.58 -4.42 17.59
N ASP A 85 -9.77 -4.19 17.03
CA ASP A 85 -11.00 -4.91 17.33
C ASP A 85 -11.53 -4.70 18.76
N ALA A 86 -11.14 -3.61 19.43
CA ALA A 86 -11.53 -3.38 20.82
C ALA A 86 -13.05 -3.26 21.02
N HIS A 87 -13.75 -2.68 20.03
CA HIS A 87 -15.22 -2.61 19.99
C HIS A 87 -15.89 -4.00 19.92
N ILE A 88 -15.24 -4.99 19.29
CA ILE A 88 -15.69 -6.39 19.25
C ILE A 88 -15.48 -7.02 20.64
N TRP A 89 -14.29 -6.87 21.23
CA TRP A 89 -14.00 -7.38 22.57
C TRP A 89 -14.96 -6.86 23.63
N ARG A 90 -15.32 -5.57 23.59
CA ARG A 90 -16.31 -5.00 24.50
C ARG A 90 -17.69 -5.59 24.32
N THR A 91 -18.15 -5.73 23.09
CA THR A 91 -19.48 -6.29 22.80
C THR A 91 -19.55 -7.75 23.25
N ILE A 92 -18.46 -8.51 23.06
CA ILE A 92 -18.32 -9.85 23.62
C ILE A 92 -18.44 -9.83 25.15
N LYS A 93 -17.70 -8.94 25.83
CA LYS A 93 -17.75 -8.83 27.30
C LYS A 93 -19.16 -8.49 27.81
N ARG A 94 -19.86 -7.57 27.15
CA ARG A 94 -21.25 -7.24 27.49
C ARG A 94 -22.19 -8.44 27.35
N LEU A 95 -22.03 -9.24 26.30
CA LEU A 95 -22.82 -10.45 26.09
C LEU A 95 -22.53 -11.55 27.13
N GLU A 96 -21.28 -11.65 27.59
CA GLU A 96 -20.90 -12.53 28.70
C GLU A 96 -21.53 -12.07 30.02
N ASP A 97 -21.47 -10.77 30.32
CA ASP A 97 -22.05 -10.21 31.54
C ASP A 97 -23.59 -10.33 31.56
N LYS A 98 -24.23 -9.97 30.44
CA LYS A 98 -25.68 -10.03 30.27
C LYS A 98 -26.06 -10.23 28.81
N TYR A 99 -26.53 -11.43 28.48
CA TYR A 99 -27.09 -11.71 27.16
C TYR A 99 -28.18 -10.71 26.77
N SER A 100 -27.99 -10.08 25.60
CA SER A 100 -28.92 -9.15 24.96
C SER A 100 -28.95 -9.42 23.46
N ASN A 101 -30.16 -9.48 22.88
CA ASN A 101 -30.29 -9.62 21.41
C ASN A 101 -29.68 -8.41 20.69
N GLN A 102 -29.77 -7.21 21.27
CA GLN A 102 -29.19 -6.00 20.69
C GLN A 102 -27.66 -6.09 20.59
N ASP A 103 -26.98 -6.52 21.66
CA ASP A 103 -25.52 -6.69 21.63
C ASP A 103 -25.09 -7.84 20.72
N ARG A 104 -25.92 -8.89 20.61
CA ARG A 104 -25.68 -10.01 19.70
C ARG A 104 -25.73 -9.54 18.25
N ASP A 105 -26.77 -8.80 17.89
CA ASP A 105 -26.96 -8.28 16.53
C ASP A 105 -25.87 -7.26 16.18
N LEU A 106 -25.50 -6.40 17.14
CA LEU A 106 -24.36 -5.48 16.99
C LEU A 106 -23.02 -6.21 16.80
N LEU A 107 -22.80 -7.31 17.51
CA LEU A 107 -21.61 -8.16 17.32
C LEU A 107 -21.57 -8.77 15.92
N ILE A 108 -22.70 -9.23 15.41
CA ILE A 108 -22.84 -9.75 14.04
C ILE A 108 -22.47 -8.67 13.02
N GLU A 109 -22.95 -7.43 13.21
CA GLU A 109 -22.62 -6.32 12.33
C GLU A 109 -21.12 -5.95 12.36
N PHE A 110 -20.51 -5.90 13.54
CA PHE A 110 -19.07 -5.64 13.65
C PHE A 110 -18.22 -6.73 12.98
N ILE A 111 -18.57 -8.01 13.16
CA ILE A 111 -17.87 -9.09 12.48
C ILE A 111 -18.09 -9.01 10.96
N SER A 112 -19.29 -8.64 10.51
CA SER A 112 -19.57 -8.45 9.08
C SER A 112 -18.71 -7.34 8.47
N LEU A 113 -18.55 -6.22 9.18
CA LEU A 113 -17.63 -5.15 8.79
C LEU A 113 -16.18 -5.62 8.76
N LEU A 114 -15.74 -6.39 9.77
CA LEU A 114 -14.39 -6.97 9.84
C LEU A 114 -14.11 -7.84 8.60
N LEU A 115 -15.04 -8.72 8.25
CA LEU A 115 -14.93 -9.61 7.08
C LEU A 115 -14.88 -8.82 5.77
N LYS A 116 -15.69 -7.76 5.64
CA LYS A 116 -15.67 -6.88 4.47
C LYS A 116 -14.36 -6.10 4.38
N GLY A 117 -13.84 -5.63 5.51
CA GLY A 117 -12.54 -4.95 5.60
C GLY A 117 -11.38 -5.85 5.14
N ASP A 118 -11.33 -7.08 5.66
CA ASP A 118 -10.30 -8.07 5.27
C ASP A 118 -10.37 -8.43 3.78
N TRP A 119 -11.59 -8.54 3.21
CA TRP A 119 -11.77 -8.78 1.77
C TRP A 119 -11.20 -7.65 0.91
N GLU A 120 -11.55 -6.39 1.22
CA GLU A 120 -11.05 -5.24 0.47
C GLU A 120 -9.52 -5.12 0.58
N ARG A 121 -8.97 -5.42 1.76
CA ARG A 121 -7.52 -5.49 1.98
C ARG A 121 -6.88 -6.58 1.13
N SER A 122 -7.40 -7.80 1.16
CA SER A 122 -6.87 -8.93 0.40
C SER A 122 -6.89 -8.66 -1.11
N LYS A 123 -7.97 -8.04 -1.62
CA LYS A 123 -8.05 -7.56 -3.01
C LYS A 123 -6.98 -6.52 -3.34
N ASN A 124 -6.68 -5.64 -2.40
CA ASN A 124 -5.64 -4.62 -2.60
C ASN A 124 -4.23 -5.21 -2.56
N GLU A 125 -3.98 -6.20 -1.71
CA GLU A 125 -2.69 -6.88 -1.62
C GLU A 125 -2.41 -7.72 -2.89
N THR A 126 -3.42 -8.41 -3.44
CA THR A 126 -3.30 -9.15 -4.71
C THR A 126 -3.14 -8.24 -5.92
N ASN A 127 -3.79 -7.08 -5.94
CA ASN A 127 -3.67 -6.14 -7.05
C ASN A 127 -2.44 -5.20 -6.96
N GLY A 128 -2.04 -4.80 -5.75
CA GLY A 128 -1.12 -3.68 -5.51
C GLY A 128 0.36 -4.03 -5.41
N GLY A 129 0.72 -5.28 -5.10
CA GLY A 129 2.13 -5.67 -4.91
C GLY A 129 2.94 -5.76 -6.20
N SER A 130 2.30 -6.20 -7.30
CA SER A 130 2.98 -6.41 -8.58
C SER A 130 3.21 -5.10 -9.33
N HIS A 131 2.18 -4.24 -9.41
CA HIS A 131 2.22 -3.00 -10.19
C HIS A 131 3.29 -2.02 -9.71
N ASN A 132 3.39 -1.78 -8.40
CA ASN A 132 4.38 -0.84 -7.87
C ASN A 132 5.82 -1.33 -8.03
N PHE A 133 6.03 -2.65 -7.93
CA PHE A 133 7.37 -3.23 -8.02
C PHE A 133 7.87 -3.36 -9.46
N VAL A 134 7.04 -3.92 -10.34
CA VAL A 134 7.35 -4.04 -11.77
C VAL A 134 7.63 -2.67 -12.36
N ALA A 135 6.84 -1.68 -12.00
CA ALA A 135 7.00 -0.37 -12.55
C ALA A 135 8.08 0.49 -11.86
N ASN A 136 8.51 0.15 -10.64
CA ASN A 136 9.77 0.66 -10.06
C ASN A 136 10.99 0.13 -10.82
N ILE A 137 10.99 -1.16 -11.17
CA ILE A 137 12.08 -1.73 -11.98
C ILE A 137 12.05 -1.13 -13.39
N GLY A 138 10.87 -1.03 -14.01
CA GLY A 138 10.72 -0.37 -15.31
C GLY A 138 11.23 1.07 -15.30
N TYR A 139 10.98 1.81 -14.21
CA TYR A 139 11.51 3.14 -14.01
C TYR A 139 13.05 3.17 -13.90
N LEU A 140 13.65 2.28 -13.11
CA LEU A 140 15.11 2.17 -13.01
C LEU A 140 15.77 1.81 -14.35
N ILE A 141 15.16 0.90 -15.11
CA ILE A 141 15.63 0.51 -16.45
C ILE A 141 15.51 1.69 -17.42
N ALA A 142 14.40 2.43 -17.42
CA ALA A 142 14.21 3.57 -18.29
C ALA A 142 15.23 4.69 -18.01
N VAL A 143 15.48 5.01 -16.73
CA VAL A 143 16.49 5.99 -16.32
C VAL A 143 17.89 5.52 -16.72
N PHE A 144 18.22 4.25 -16.52
CA PHE A 144 19.50 3.67 -16.91
C PHE A 144 19.73 3.67 -18.43
N LEU A 145 18.72 3.30 -19.23
CA LEU A 145 18.84 3.31 -20.69
C LEU A 145 18.92 4.72 -21.26
N PHE A 146 18.13 5.66 -20.74
CA PHE A 146 18.16 7.06 -21.17
C PHE A 146 19.51 7.72 -20.86
N SER A 147 20.07 7.45 -19.70
CA SER A 147 21.38 7.98 -19.31
C SER A 147 22.54 7.36 -20.09
N MET A 148 22.53 6.04 -20.32
CA MET A 148 23.50 5.39 -21.22
C MET A 148 23.42 5.97 -22.64
N PHE A 149 22.20 6.23 -23.14
CA PHE A 149 22.01 6.90 -24.42
C PHE A 149 22.62 8.31 -24.45
N LEU A 150 22.43 9.12 -23.40
CA LEU A 150 23.03 10.45 -23.30
C LEU A 150 24.56 10.39 -23.26
N VAL A 151 25.15 9.49 -22.47
CA VAL A 151 26.63 9.34 -22.38
C VAL A 151 27.23 8.93 -23.74
N VAL A 152 26.60 8.01 -24.46
CA VAL A 152 27.08 7.56 -25.78
C VAL A 152 26.94 8.64 -26.85
N LYS A 153 25.90 9.49 -26.78
CA LYS A 153 25.66 10.53 -27.79
C LYS A 153 26.37 11.86 -27.52
N LEU A 154 26.59 12.23 -26.26
CA LEU A 154 27.09 13.55 -25.87
C LEU A 154 28.55 13.52 -25.41
N GLY A 155 29.14 12.33 -25.25
CA GLY A 155 30.51 12.18 -24.75
C GLY A 155 30.59 12.24 -23.21
N HIS A 156 31.77 11.94 -22.68
CA HIS A 156 32.02 11.78 -21.24
C HIS A 156 32.24 13.12 -20.52
N ASP A 157 31.26 14.03 -20.57
CA ASP A 157 31.33 15.27 -19.79
C ASP A 157 31.00 15.01 -18.31
N PHE A 158 31.81 15.55 -17.40
CA PHE A 158 31.70 15.34 -15.95
C PHE A 158 30.32 15.78 -15.42
N PHE A 159 29.78 16.89 -15.94
CA PHE A 159 28.46 17.39 -15.56
C PHE A 159 27.33 16.44 -15.98
N LEU A 160 27.50 15.71 -17.09
CA LEU A 160 26.53 14.73 -17.57
C LEU A 160 26.53 13.47 -16.70
N ILE A 161 27.72 13.01 -16.29
CA ILE A 161 27.88 11.89 -15.35
C ILE A 161 27.32 12.27 -13.97
N PHE A 162 27.55 13.50 -13.51
CA PHE A 162 26.97 14.00 -12.27
C PHE A 162 25.44 14.07 -12.31
N TYR A 163 24.87 14.57 -13.40
CA TYR A 163 23.41 14.56 -13.64
C TYR A 163 22.85 13.12 -13.65
N PHE A 164 23.58 12.18 -14.25
CA PHE A 164 23.24 10.75 -14.21
C PHE A 164 23.21 10.20 -12.79
N CYS A 165 24.24 10.45 -11.99
CA CYS A 165 24.27 9.99 -10.60
C CYS A 165 23.14 10.58 -9.76
N VAL A 166 22.86 11.88 -9.91
CA VAL A 166 21.78 12.56 -9.18
C VAL A 166 20.41 12.01 -9.59
N SER A 167 20.12 11.90 -10.89
CA SER A 167 18.84 11.37 -11.37
C SER A 167 18.62 9.90 -10.96
N PHE A 168 19.67 9.07 -10.95
CA PHE A 168 19.59 7.68 -10.50
C PHE A 168 19.37 7.56 -8.99
N ILE A 169 20.03 8.39 -8.18
CA ILE A 169 19.82 8.45 -6.71
C ILE A 169 18.38 8.86 -6.40
N ILE A 170 17.85 9.88 -7.09
CA ILE A 170 16.46 10.34 -6.93
C ILE A 170 15.48 9.23 -7.33
N ALA A 171 15.78 8.54 -8.43
CA ALA A 171 14.97 7.45 -8.91
C ALA A 171 14.93 6.25 -7.94
N PHE A 172 16.00 6.06 -7.16
CA PHE A 172 16.10 5.01 -6.15
C PHE A 172 15.44 5.40 -4.81
N LEU A 173 15.52 6.68 -4.41
CA LEU A 173 14.96 7.17 -3.14
C LEU A 173 13.42 7.26 -3.16
N THR A 174 12.81 7.58 -4.31
CA THR A 174 11.36 7.72 -4.45
C THR A 174 10.57 6.42 -4.14
N PRO A 175 10.99 5.21 -4.61
CA PRO A 175 10.44 3.93 -4.15
C PRO A 175 10.55 3.67 -2.65
N VAL A 176 11.66 4.08 -2.03
CA VAL A 176 11.95 3.84 -0.61
C VAL A 176 11.01 4.67 0.26
N GLU A 177 10.86 5.96 -0.04
CA GLU A 177 9.94 6.85 0.67
C GLU A 177 8.47 6.43 0.48
N SER A 178 8.09 5.99 -0.72
CA SER A 178 6.74 5.47 -0.98
C SER A 178 6.44 4.19 -0.17
N SER A 179 7.41 3.28 -0.08
CA SER A 179 7.29 2.04 0.71
C SER A 179 7.20 2.32 2.21
N ARG A 180 7.99 3.29 2.71
CA ARG A 180 7.91 3.75 4.11
C ARG A 180 6.56 4.38 4.41
N THR A 181 6.03 5.20 3.50
CA THR A 181 4.72 5.83 3.67
C THR A 181 3.62 4.77 3.76
N LEU A 182 3.65 3.74 2.91
CA LEU A 182 2.68 2.64 2.94
C LEU A 182 2.77 1.83 4.24
N ASN A 183 3.98 1.52 4.72
CA ASN A 183 4.18 0.82 5.99
C ASN A 183 3.68 1.64 7.18
N ILE A 184 3.90 2.95 7.18
CA ILE A 184 3.40 3.86 8.22
C ILE A 184 1.86 3.95 8.18
N MET A 185 1.25 3.99 6.99
CA MET A 185 -0.21 3.92 6.84
C MET A 185 -0.81 2.61 7.40
N GLN A 186 -0.04 1.53 7.35
CA GLN A 186 -0.44 0.23 7.89
C GLN A 186 -0.24 0.13 9.41
N GLN A 187 0.83 0.73 9.96
CA GLN A 187 1.21 0.57 11.37
C GLN A 187 0.69 1.65 12.34
N ARG A 188 0.46 2.89 11.89
CA ARG A 188 0.09 4.00 12.80
C ARG A 188 -1.43 4.17 12.92
N ASN A 189 -1.89 4.54 14.11
CA ASN A 189 -3.30 4.79 14.39
C ASN A 189 -3.75 6.20 13.97
N SER A 190 -2.93 7.23 14.22
CA SER A 190 -3.24 8.65 13.92
C SER A 190 -3.49 8.95 12.43
N GLU A 191 -4.70 9.43 12.12
CA GLU A 191 -5.11 9.91 10.79
C GLU A 191 -4.45 11.26 10.43
N LYS A 192 -4.28 12.17 11.41
CA LYS A 192 -3.59 13.47 11.21
C LYS A 192 -2.14 13.26 10.79
N LEU A 193 -1.43 12.32 11.43
CA LEU A 193 -0.04 12.00 11.07
C LEU A 193 0.05 11.32 9.69
N LYS A 194 -0.84 10.40 9.35
CA LYS A 194 -0.88 9.77 8.01
C LYS A 194 -1.05 10.80 6.90
N SER A 195 -2.01 11.73 7.06
CA SER A 195 -2.24 12.84 6.12
C SER A 195 -1.01 13.72 5.95
N LYS A 196 -0.35 14.09 7.06
CA LYS A 196 0.88 14.90 7.03
C LYS A 196 2.02 14.21 6.28
N TYR A 197 2.20 12.90 6.47
CA TYR A 197 3.22 12.12 5.75
C TYR A 197 2.93 11.99 4.26
N ILE A 198 1.68 11.70 3.88
CA ILE A 198 1.27 11.66 2.47
C ILE A 198 1.55 13.01 1.81
N ARG A 199 1.16 14.11 2.46
CA ARG A 199 1.41 15.47 1.97
C ARG A 199 2.91 15.73 1.80
N ASN A 200 3.73 15.36 2.78
CA ASN A 200 5.18 15.55 2.70
C ASN A 200 5.82 14.70 1.58
N SER A 201 5.39 13.45 1.39
CA SER A 201 5.87 12.60 0.29
C SER A 201 5.55 13.21 -1.06
N VAL A 202 4.32 13.70 -1.27
CA VAL A 202 3.91 14.37 -2.52
C VAL A 202 4.74 15.63 -2.78
N ILE A 203 5.01 16.41 -1.74
CA ILE A 203 5.83 17.63 -1.85
C ILE A 203 7.27 17.27 -2.25
N VAL A 204 7.87 16.28 -1.59
CA VAL A 204 9.24 15.83 -1.90
C VAL A 204 9.30 15.34 -3.36
N ASP A 205 8.39 14.45 -3.76
CA ASP A 205 8.34 13.95 -5.14
C ASP A 205 8.19 15.10 -6.14
N GLY A 206 7.28 16.04 -5.90
CA GLY A 206 7.06 17.20 -6.75
C GLY A 206 8.29 18.11 -6.89
N VAL A 207 8.98 18.41 -5.78
CA VAL A 207 10.21 19.23 -5.79
C VAL A 207 11.31 18.53 -6.59
N MET A 208 11.47 17.21 -6.45
CA MET A 208 12.47 16.47 -7.19
C MET A 208 12.22 16.50 -8.72
N TYR A 209 10.96 16.41 -9.15
CA TYR A 209 10.61 16.54 -10.58
C TYR A 209 10.91 17.93 -11.12
N VAL A 210 10.60 18.98 -10.36
CA VAL A 210 10.90 20.36 -10.77
C VAL A 210 12.41 20.56 -10.92
N LEU A 211 13.22 20.03 -10.00
CA LEU A 211 14.68 20.10 -10.10
C LEU A 211 15.22 19.34 -11.32
N ILE A 212 14.70 18.15 -11.61
CA ILE A 212 15.07 17.38 -12.82
C ILE A 212 14.71 18.17 -14.09
N ALA A 213 13.51 18.77 -14.14
CA ALA A 213 13.04 19.57 -15.26
C ALA A 213 13.87 20.85 -15.47
N MET A 214 14.21 21.55 -14.38
CA MET A 214 15.07 22.74 -14.42
C MET A 214 16.48 22.38 -14.93
N MET A 215 17.07 21.30 -14.43
CA MET A 215 18.37 20.82 -14.90
C MET A 215 18.34 20.41 -16.38
N THR A 216 17.25 19.78 -16.84
CA THR A 216 17.10 19.46 -18.28
C THR A 216 16.96 20.72 -19.13
N MET A 217 16.21 21.73 -18.69
CA MET A 217 16.08 23.00 -19.43
C MET A 217 17.40 23.78 -19.50
N VAL A 218 18.15 23.86 -18.39
CA VAL A 218 19.46 24.52 -18.34
C VAL A 218 20.43 23.79 -19.28
N TYR A 219 20.47 22.46 -19.25
CA TYR A 219 21.37 21.69 -20.11
C TYR A 219 20.98 21.77 -21.60
N VAL A 220 19.69 21.68 -21.93
CA VAL A 220 19.20 21.84 -23.32
C VAL A 220 19.58 23.20 -23.88
N LYS A 221 19.57 24.25 -23.06
CA LYS A 221 19.93 25.61 -23.47
C LYS A 221 21.42 25.76 -23.79
N ASP A 222 22.29 25.05 -23.08
CA ASP A 222 23.75 25.11 -23.26
C ASP A 222 24.27 24.14 -24.35
N SER A 223 23.46 23.17 -24.76
CA SER A 223 23.78 22.20 -25.82
C SER A 223 23.17 22.58 -27.18
N ASP A 224 23.90 22.42 -28.30
CA ASP A 224 23.37 22.48 -29.68
C ASP A 224 22.46 21.27 -30.02
N LEU A 225 21.58 20.89 -29.09
CA LEU A 225 20.74 19.71 -29.21
C LEU A 225 19.53 20.01 -30.12
N SER A 226 19.30 19.15 -31.12
CA SER A 226 18.16 19.27 -32.03
C SER A 226 16.83 19.33 -31.27
N TYR A 227 15.91 20.19 -31.72
CA TYR A 227 14.53 20.35 -31.22
C TYR A 227 13.78 19.02 -30.98
N THR A 228 14.07 18.00 -31.81
CA THR A 228 13.49 16.65 -31.66
C THR A 228 13.89 15.95 -30.37
N PHE A 229 15.10 16.17 -29.85
CA PHE A 229 15.57 15.58 -28.59
C PHE A 229 14.94 16.24 -27.37
N THR A 230 14.75 17.56 -27.41
CA THR A 230 14.03 18.30 -26.37
C THR A 230 12.60 17.80 -26.23
N LEU A 231 11.95 17.52 -27.37
CA LEU A 231 10.59 16.98 -27.44
C LEU A 231 10.51 15.55 -26.88
N LEU A 232 11.52 14.71 -27.15
CA LEU A 232 11.62 13.35 -26.60
C LEU A 232 11.85 13.36 -25.08
N ALA A 233 12.73 14.24 -24.57
CA ALA A 233 12.95 14.40 -23.14
C ALA A 233 11.68 14.88 -22.41
N LEU A 234 10.92 15.81 -23.00
CA LEU A 234 9.61 16.24 -22.48
C LEU A 234 8.56 15.14 -22.50
N ALA A 235 8.55 14.30 -23.55
CA ALA A 235 7.66 13.15 -23.66
C ALA A 235 7.94 12.11 -22.58
N ILE A 236 9.22 11.84 -22.29
CA ILE A 236 9.61 10.91 -21.21
C ILE A 236 9.22 11.49 -19.85
N ASN A 237 9.51 12.77 -19.58
CA ASN A 237 9.12 13.42 -18.32
C ASN A 237 7.60 13.47 -18.11
N SER A 238 6.81 13.66 -19.17
CA SER A 238 5.34 13.64 -19.06
C SER A 238 4.79 12.23 -18.81
N LEU A 239 5.36 11.19 -19.42
CA LEU A 239 5.06 9.79 -19.10
C LEU A 239 5.40 9.45 -17.63
N LEU A 240 6.52 9.96 -17.12
CA LEU A 240 6.92 9.81 -15.73
C LEU A 240 5.95 10.49 -14.76
N LEU A 241 5.43 11.68 -15.09
CA LEU A 241 4.43 12.37 -14.29
C LEU A 241 3.11 11.56 -14.20
N ILE A 242 2.65 11.03 -15.33
CA ILE A 242 1.45 10.17 -15.38
C ILE A 242 1.62 8.97 -14.46
N PHE A 243 2.82 8.38 -14.43
CA PHE A 243 3.13 7.24 -13.59
C PHE A 243 3.05 7.55 -12.08
N VAL A 244 3.55 8.71 -11.65
CA VAL A 244 3.42 9.18 -10.25
C VAL A 244 1.96 9.41 -9.88
N VAL A 245 1.17 10.01 -10.77
CA VAL A 245 -0.26 10.26 -10.54
C VAL A 245 -1.03 8.96 -10.35
N ILE A 246 -0.75 7.93 -11.15
CA ILE A 246 -1.37 6.60 -11.01
C ILE A 246 -1.05 6.00 -9.64
N LYS A 247 0.19 6.13 -9.15
CA LYS A 247 0.59 5.66 -7.82
C LYS A 247 -0.12 6.38 -6.69
N LEU A 248 -0.17 7.71 -6.75
CA LEU A 248 -0.86 8.52 -5.73
C LEU A 248 -2.34 8.16 -5.65
N LYS A 249 -2.98 7.90 -6.80
CA LYS A 249 -4.37 7.42 -6.86
C LYS A 249 -4.54 6.06 -6.16
N GLY A 250 -3.61 5.13 -6.32
CA GLY A 250 -3.63 3.83 -5.64
C GLY A 250 -3.51 3.93 -4.12
N VAL A 251 -2.62 4.80 -3.64
CA VAL A 251 -2.46 5.07 -2.20
C VAL A 251 -3.72 5.73 -1.62
N TYR A 252 -4.24 6.76 -2.30
CA TYR A 252 -5.41 7.50 -1.85
C TYR A 252 -6.68 6.64 -1.80
N THR A 253 -6.89 5.77 -2.80
CA THR A 253 -8.03 4.84 -2.80
C THR A 253 -7.96 3.82 -1.66
N THR A 254 -6.77 3.34 -1.31
CA THR A 254 -6.57 2.46 -0.15
C THR A 254 -6.91 3.17 1.15
N PHE A 255 -6.47 4.43 1.30
CA PHE A 255 -6.77 5.27 2.45
C PHE A 255 -8.28 5.50 2.62
N LEU A 256 -8.98 5.87 1.55
CA LEU A 256 -10.43 6.10 1.59
C LEU A 256 -11.23 4.86 2.03
N LYS A 257 -10.85 3.67 1.55
CA LYS A 257 -11.52 2.41 1.94
C LYS A 257 -11.35 2.11 3.43
N LYS A 258 -10.14 2.34 3.98
CA LYS A 258 -9.87 2.14 5.41
C LYS A 258 -10.69 3.12 6.24
N ARG A 259 -10.80 4.38 5.80
CA ARG A 259 -11.63 5.42 6.45
C ARG A 259 -13.12 5.07 6.45
N ALA A 260 -13.63 4.50 5.36
CA ALA A 260 -15.03 4.09 5.27
C ALA A 260 -15.40 3.03 6.32
N TYR A 261 -14.53 2.03 6.55
CA TYR A 261 -14.72 1.03 7.60
C TYR A 261 -14.84 1.67 8.99
N PHE A 262 -13.94 2.58 9.36
CA PHE A 262 -13.98 3.24 10.66
C PHE A 262 -15.23 4.09 10.85
N PHE A 263 -15.62 4.81 9.81
CA PHE A 263 -16.84 5.61 9.84
C PHE A 263 -18.08 4.72 10.08
N SER A 264 -18.14 3.55 9.43
CA SER A 264 -19.22 2.58 9.66
C SER A 264 -19.24 2.06 11.10
N VAL A 265 -18.08 1.68 11.67
CA VAL A 265 -18.01 1.22 13.07
C VAL A 265 -18.43 2.31 14.05
N LYS A 266 -17.93 3.54 13.86
CA LYS A 266 -18.28 4.68 14.73
C LYS A 266 -19.77 4.99 14.68
N LYS A 267 -20.36 4.99 13.48
CA LYS A 267 -21.79 5.19 13.30
C LYS A 267 -22.62 4.12 14.03
N LEU A 268 -22.25 2.84 13.94
CA LEU A 268 -22.95 1.76 14.65
C LEU A 268 -22.86 1.91 16.18
N LEU A 269 -21.73 2.37 16.70
CA LEU A 269 -21.57 2.66 18.12
C LEU A 269 -22.46 3.82 18.58
N GLU A 270 -22.54 4.89 17.79
CA GLU A 270 -23.44 6.02 18.03
C GLU A 270 -24.92 5.60 17.99
N ASP A 271 -25.32 4.87 16.94
CA ASP A 271 -26.70 4.41 16.74
C ASP A 271 -27.16 3.41 17.83
N SER A 272 -26.22 2.66 18.43
CA SER A 272 -26.50 1.72 19.53
C SER A 272 -26.52 2.37 20.92
N GLY A 273 -26.27 3.68 21.02
CA GLY A 273 -26.20 4.41 22.30
C GLY A 273 -24.91 4.14 23.08
N HIS A 274 -23.91 3.53 22.44
CA HIS A 274 -22.60 3.24 23.03
C HIS A 274 -21.59 4.31 22.60
N VAL A 275 -21.56 5.42 23.34
CA VAL A 275 -20.58 6.49 23.08
C VAL A 275 -19.18 6.02 23.46
N MET A 276 -18.28 5.97 22.47
CA MET A 276 -16.84 6.00 22.74
C MET A 276 -16.48 7.44 23.08
N GLU A 277 -15.88 7.69 24.26
CA GLU A 277 -15.13 8.93 24.45
C GLU A 277 -14.02 8.94 23.41
N ASP A 278 -14.14 9.86 22.46
CA ASP A 278 -13.21 10.01 21.37
C ASP A 278 -11.94 10.65 21.90
N ASN A 279 -11.04 9.84 22.46
CA ASN A 279 -9.68 10.26 22.78
C ASN A 279 -8.79 10.31 21.51
N SER A 280 -9.37 10.24 20.30
CA SER A 280 -8.64 10.49 19.06
C SER A 280 -8.56 11.98 18.71
N ASP A 281 -8.13 12.79 19.67
CA ASP A 281 -7.09 13.73 19.29
C ASP A 281 -5.79 12.91 19.09
N PHE A 282 -5.04 13.27 18.04
CA PHE A 282 -3.80 12.65 17.53
C PHE A 282 -3.97 11.63 16.40
#